data_AF-A0A8S1QUU8-F1
#
_entry.id   AF-A0A8S1QUU8-F1
#
_cell.length_a   1.000
_cell.length_b   1.000
_cell.length_c   1.000
_cell.angle_alpha   90.00
_cell.angle_beta   90.00
_cell.angle_gamma   90.00
#
_symmetry.space_group_name_H-M   'P 1'
#
loop_
_entity.id
_entity.type
_entity.pdbx_description
1 polymer ?
#
loop_
_entity_poly.entity_id
_entity_poly.type
_entity_poly.pdbx_seq_one_letter_code
_entity_poly.pdbx_strand_id
1 'polypeptide(L)'
;MSSQNAEVVQPYLVLSQSGDKNEESIQDSQFCSKVFEIQYSEQYVELDNACLFRILYQAHPNKNTAIKVNVGLLYSQIVESENAVLQMQQVSSFECIINNAHEGVQQGVDIVFDNNHLCTSKMYIYTMILDYRFTGGVNGFQEFLKNKTNNFDQEQVNLFIGEYVDSLGSIQTKYRNLLIQIINQLKDKNIQMQHLMKIPIVQTAKFKSNLQTKSLGEDCLLIINQLGQSLFSLWNQFQQLLNHSRNYLMESIDNKILQNCKKLSGEQVISNQITFEEIQIQIQLPLLKQREEIWYQARKDQRMKIQNVQILDQFYYESINLPFFFEDVVCSLQAINQFQQQQINRKHVIVLVHGYQGTSADLQIWKNYLKIKFANHLIIQSGINEDDTENNISLMAHKLAQEVISQIQEKTHLKQQIQLSFIGHSLGGVLIRCALQHLNKYQDCMHTFISLGSPHVGLGIQQSSLIETGLWFMKAFRKDDQKICLNQMTLCDDKDIQKTFFYRLSQNSKLSWFKNVIMAFSLQDSYVPFSSATLTKIKESGDREIAHNKMVDSVLQQLPQILIKTSVFFPNMKTNLDKMIGRAAHIEFIDNSYFIRLFIDYYYEYLL
;
A
#
# COMPACT_ATOMS: atom_id res chain seq x y z
N MET A 1 21.07 4.82 18.08
CA MET A 1 21.01 6.29 18.19
C MET A 1 20.15 6.61 19.40
N SER A 2 20.56 7.59 20.20
CA SER A 2 20.07 7.85 21.56
C SER A 2 18.63 8.38 21.57
N SER A 3 17.70 7.56 22.07
CA SER A 3 16.26 7.77 22.17
C SER A 3 15.82 8.70 23.33
N GLN A 4 16.65 9.67 23.72
CA GLN A 4 16.44 10.43 24.96
C GLN A 4 15.59 11.70 24.84
N ASN A 5 15.16 12.11 23.63
CA ASN A 5 14.53 13.44 23.43
C ASN A 5 13.09 13.42 22.87
N ALA A 6 12.37 12.29 22.90
CA ALA A 6 10.99 12.27 22.43
C ALA A 6 10.03 12.79 23.51
N GLU A 7 9.39 13.93 23.26
CA GLU A 7 8.31 14.46 24.10
C GLU A 7 7.10 13.51 24.08
N VAL A 8 6.73 12.98 25.26
CA VAL A 8 5.46 12.27 25.45
C VAL A 8 4.45 13.28 25.99
N VAL A 9 3.59 13.80 25.11
CA VAL A 9 2.47 14.65 25.53
C VAL A 9 1.36 13.74 26.07
N GLN A 10 0.74 14.10 27.19
CA GLN A 10 -0.37 13.38 27.82
C GLN A 10 -1.70 14.15 27.74
N PRO A 11 -2.33 14.24 26.56
CA PRO A 11 -3.65 14.83 26.39
C PRO A 11 -4.77 14.04 27.10
N TYR A 12 -5.71 14.77 27.71
CA TYR A 12 -6.92 14.23 28.36
C TYR A 12 -8.19 14.75 27.66
N LEU A 13 -9.09 13.85 27.25
CA LEU A 13 -10.33 14.15 26.53
C LEU A 13 -11.55 13.55 27.25
N VAL A 14 -12.56 14.39 27.54
CA VAL A 14 -13.86 13.95 28.08
C VAL A 14 -14.94 14.15 27.04
N LEU A 15 -15.67 13.10 26.68
CA LEU A 15 -16.81 13.15 25.76
C LEU A 15 -18.11 12.99 26.57
N SER A 16 -18.85 14.09 26.77
CA SER A 16 -20.19 14.06 27.39
C SER A 16 -21.27 14.16 26.31
N GLN A 17 -22.39 13.42 26.45
CA GLN A 17 -23.51 13.46 25.49
C GLN A 17 -24.83 14.01 26.07
N SER A 18 -24.79 14.69 27.22
CA SER A 18 -25.80 15.62 27.83
C SER A 18 -26.05 15.33 29.32
N GLY A 19 -26.16 16.30 30.25
CA GLY A 19 -26.07 17.76 30.17
C GLY A 19 -25.81 18.37 31.55
N ASP A 20 -24.80 19.24 31.60
CA ASP A 20 -24.42 20.29 32.56
C ASP A 20 -24.50 20.09 34.09
N LYS A 21 -23.34 20.29 34.72
CA LYS A 21 -22.89 21.65 35.12
C LYS A 21 -21.39 21.67 35.42
N ASN A 22 -20.70 22.54 34.69
CA ASN A 22 -19.28 22.91 34.75
C ASN A 22 -18.47 22.27 33.61
N GLU A 23 -18.52 22.98 32.48
CA GLU A 23 -17.69 22.85 31.28
C GLU A 23 -16.24 22.53 31.64
N GLU A 24 -15.85 21.26 31.60
CA GLU A 24 -14.44 20.92 31.38
C GLU A 24 -14.16 21.15 29.89
N SER A 25 -13.76 22.39 29.56
CA SER A 25 -13.23 22.70 28.25
C SER A 25 -12.07 21.75 27.96
N ILE A 26 -12.18 20.96 26.90
CA ILE A 26 -11.11 20.08 26.42
C ILE A 26 -9.91 20.97 26.04
N GLN A 27 -8.86 21.01 26.86
CA GLN A 27 -7.70 21.87 26.60
C GLN A 27 -6.61 21.21 25.75
N ASP A 28 -6.59 19.88 25.61
CA ASP A 28 -5.50 19.17 24.93
C ASP A 28 -6.04 18.01 24.08
N SER A 29 -6.73 18.27 22.97
CA SER A 29 -7.17 17.23 22.00
C SER A 29 -6.26 17.13 20.77
N GLN A 30 -5.17 17.90 20.75
CA GLN A 30 -4.32 18.07 19.60
C GLN A 30 -2.87 17.81 19.97
N PHE A 31 -2.13 17.26 19.03
CA PHE A 31 -0.71 16.98 19.15
C PHE A 31 -0.02 17.54 17.91
N CYS A 32 0.90 18.49 18.08
CA CYS A 32 1.78 18.92 17.01
C CYS A 32 3.03 18.05 17.04
N SER A 33 3.33 17.36 15.94
CA SER A 33 4.47 16.45 15.87
C SER A 33 5.80 17.19 15.88
N LYS A 34 6.27 17.64 14.71
CA LYS A 34 7.54 18.33 14.53
C LYS A 34 7.39 19.37 13.43
N VAL A 35 7.85 20.58 13.71
CA VAL A 35 8.00 21.64 12.71
C VAL A 35 9.41 21.58 12.14
N PHE A 36 9.53 21.66 10.82
CA PHE A 36 10.81 21.67 10.13
C PHE A 36 10.74 22.51 8.86
N GLU A 37 11.87 23.05 8.44
CA GLU A 37 11.99 23.78 7.18
C GLU A 37 12.08 22.81 6.00
N ILE A 38 11.34 23.12 4.93
CA ILE A 38 11.42 22.40 3.67
C ILE A 38 12.61 22.96 2.88
N GLN A 39 13.68 22.18 2.82
CA GLN A 39 14.95 22.59 2.17
C GLN A 39 15.06 22.11 0.73
N TYR A 40 14.41 20.98 0.42
CA TYR A 40 14.51 20.30 -0.86
C TYR A 40 13.12 19.88 -1.34
N SER A 41 12.96 19.68 -2.65
CA SER A 41 11.74 19.09 -3.22
C SER A 41 11.48 17.68 -2.69
N GLU A 42 12.55 16.94 -2.33
CA GLU A 42 12.49 15.63 -1.71
C GLU A 42 13.27 15.62 -0.41
N GLN A 43 12.57 15.49 0.71
CA GLN A 43 13.17 15.51 2.04
C GLN A 43 12.55 14.40 2.91
N TYR A 44 13.42 13.67 3.60
CA TYR A 44 13.02 12.68 4.60
C TYR A 44 13.20 13.27 5.99
N VAL A 45 12.14 13.24 6.78
CA VAL A 45 12.16 13.75 8.15
C VAL A 45 11.74 12.64 9.10
N GLU A 46 12.65 12.28 9.99
CA GLU A 46 12.32 11.43 11.12
C GLU A 46 11.53 12.25 12.14
N LEU A 47 10.28 11.83 12.36
CA LEU A 47 9.38 12.41 13.36
C LEU A 47 9.67 11.83 14.76
N ASP A 48 9.73 10.49 14.88
CA ASP A 48 9.95 9.72 16.13
C ASP A 48 9.18 10.27 17.37
N ASN A 49 7.93 10.66 17.13
CA ASN A 49 7.04 11.18 18.16
C ASN A 49 6.07 10.11 18.66
N ALA A 50 5.71 10.17 19.94
CA ALA A 50 4.64 9.37 20.51
C ALA A 50 3.71 10.26 21.35
N CYS A 51 2.40 10.11 21.18
CA CYS A 51 1.41 10.88 21.92
C CYS A 51 0.46 9.94 22.68
N LEU A 52 0.07 10.32 23.90
CA LEU A 52 -0.73 9.50 24.80
C LEU A 52 -2.08 10.14 25.12
N PHE A 53 -3.15 9.68 24.48
CA PHE A 53 -4.49 10.15 24.80
C PHE A 53 -5.19 9.29 25.84
N ARG A 54 -5.85 9.91 26.81
CA ARG A 54 -6.84 9.25 27.68
C ARG A 54 -8.23 9.81 27.39
N ILE A 55 -9.16 8.93 27.05
CA ILE A 55 -10.54 9.29 26.71
C ILE A 55 -11.49 8.73 27.76
N LEU A 56 -12.38 9.57 28.29
CA LEU A 56 -13.50 9.16 29.12
C LEU A 56 -14.81 9.42 28.34
N TYR A 57 -15.65 8.40 28.19
CA TYR A 57 -16.95 8.51 27.54
C TYR A 57 -17.98 7.58 28.19
N GLN A 58 -19.26 7.85 27.93
CA GLN A 58 -20.37 7.05 28.44
C GLN A 58 -20.48 5.71 27.71
N ALA A 59 -20.08 4.62 28.38
CA ALA A 59 -20.06 3.28 27.79
C ALA A 59 -21.46 2.65 27.59
N HIS A 60 -22.49 3.04 28.36
CA HIS A 60 -23.84 2.50 28.22
C HIS A 60 -24.85 3.61 27.87
N PRO A 61 -25.69 3.43 26.83
CA PRO A 61 -25.91 2.21 26.06
C PRO A 61 -24.88 1.95 24.94
N ASN A 62 -24.03 2.92 24.60
CA ASN A 62 -23.22 2.90 23.37
C ASN A 62 -21.73 2.59 23.60
N LYS A 63 -21.42 1.32 23.87
CA LYS A 63 -20.05 0.85 24.14
C LYS A 63 -19.12 0.99 22.94
N ASN A 64 -19.68 0.90 21.73
CA ASN A 64 -18.97 0.91 20.45
C ASN A 64 -18.73 2.32 19.90
N THR A 65 -18.52 3.30 20.79
CA THR A 65 -18.21 4.67 20.37
C THR A 65 -16.92 4.65 19.54
N ALA A 66 -17.03 5.13 18.30
CA ALA A 66 -15.90 5.22 17.39
C ALA A 66 -15.05 6.45 17.70
N ILE A 67 -13.72 6.32 17.59
CA ILE A 67 -12.80 7.44 17.74
C ILE A 67 -12.34 7.88 16.36
N LYS A 68 -12.63 9.13 16.02
CA LYS A 68 -12.16 9.75 14.78
C LYS A 68 -10.80 10.41 15.02
N VAL A 69 -9.81 10.04 14.22
CA VAL A 69 -8.46 10.64 14.25
C VAL A 69 -8.28 11.45 12.97
N ASN A 70 -7.96 12.73 13.12
CA ASN A 70 -7.63 13.62 12.02
C ASN A 70 -6.16 14.05 12.13
N VAL A 71 -5.43 13.96 11.03
CA VAL A 71 -4.04 14.39 10.93
C VAL A 71 -3.98 15.51 9.89
N GLY A 72 -3.69 16.73 10.33
CA GLY A 72 -3.49 17.87 9.44
C GLY A 72 -2.04 17.99 8.97
N LEU A 73 -1.83 18.23 7.68
CA LEU A 73 -0.57 18.72 7.14
C LEU A 73 -0.58 20.24 7.23
N LEU A 74 0.34 20.79 8.03
CA LEU A 74 0.45 22.21 8.26
C LEU A 74 1.63 22.81 7.49
N TYR A 75 1.43 23.98 6.91
CA TYR A 75 2.45 24.72 6.17
C TYR A 75 2.39 26.21 6.51
N SER A 76 3.55 26.87 6.54
CA SER A 76 3.67 28.31 6.63
C SER A 76 4.86 28.76 5.79
N GLN A 77 4.73 29.90 5.12
CA GLN A 77 5.80 30.50 4.33
C GLN A 77 6.46 31.61 5.14
N ILE A 78 7.74 31.46 5.47
CA ILE A 78 8.52 32.50 6.16
C ILE A 78 8.84 33.60 5.14
N VAL A 79 8.35 34.82 5.38
CA VAL A 79 8.73 36.01 4.63
C VAL A 79 9.78 36.76 5.47
N GLU A 80 10.97 37.01 4.89
CA GLU A 80 12.20 37.45 5.58
C GLU A 80 12.10 38.76 6.41
N SER A 81 10.96 39.46 6.40
CA SER A 81 10.84 40.83 6.92
C SER A 81 10.06 41.02 8.23
N GLU A 82 9.56 39.97 8.88
CA GLU A 82 8.80 40.14 10.14
C GLU A 82 9.20 39.13 11.22
N ASN A 83 9.24 39.59 12.47
CA ASN A 83 9.18 38.74 13.67
C ASN A 83 7.79 38.08 13.73
N ALA A 84 7.48 37.25 12.75
CA ALA A 84 6.17 36.67 12.56
C ALA A 84 6.04 35.41 13.42
N VAL A 85 5.03 35.39 14.27
CA VAL A 85 4.48 34.14 14.80
C VAL A 85 4.18 33.24 13.60
N LEU A 86 4.74 32.02 13.57
CA LEU A 86 4.50 31.04 12.50
C LEU A 86 3.01 30.71 12.44
N GLN A 87 2.27 31.43 11.58
CA GLN A 87 0.87 31.15 11.33
C GLN A 87 0.78 29.96 10.38
N MET A 88 0.65 28.78 10.98
CA MET A 88 0.53 27.51 10.27
C MET A 88 -0.88 27.37 9.69
N GLN A 89 -0.98 27.12 8.39
CA GLN A 89 -2.22 26.81 7.69
C GLN A 89 -2.29 25.30 7.40
N GLN A 90 -3.47 24.70 7.60
CA GLN A 90 -3.70 23.33 7.17
C GLN A 90 -3.89 23.29 5.65
N VAL A 91 -2.98 22.63 4.95
CA VAL A 91 -2.97 22.54 3.49
C VAL A 91 -3.51 21.21 2.97
N SER A 92 -3.47 20.16 3.79
CA SER A 92 -4.09 18.85 3.51
C SER A 92 -4.45 18.18 4.84
N SER A 93 -5.26 17.12 4.79
CA SER A 93 -5.55 16.29 5.96
C SER A 93 -5.75 14.82 5.60
N PHE A 94 -5.52 13.97 6.58
CA PHE A 94 -5.85 12.56 6.57
C PHE A 94 -6.82 12.24 7.71
N GLU A 95 -7.71 11.27 7.50
CA GLU A 95 -8.68 10.85 8.51
C GLU A 95 -8.76 9.33 8.59
N CYS A 96 -8.83 8.79 9.81
CA CYS A 96 -9.19 7.40 10.04
C CYS A 96 -10.11 7.25 11.26
N ILE A 97 -10.89 6.17 11.27
CA ILE A 97 -11.85 5.86 12.34
C ILE A 97 -11.41 4.58 13.07
N ILE A 98 -11.21 4.69 14.38
CA ILE A 98 -10.93 3.56 15.26
C ILE A 98 -12.27 3.06 15.81
N ASN A 99 -12.76 1.98 15.21
CA ASN A 99 -13.92 1.25 15.73
C ASN A 99 -13.49 0.32 16.88
N ASN A 100 -14.42 0.07 17.80
CA ASN A 100 -14.23 -0.87 18.92
C ASN A 100 -12.91 -0.64 19.69
N ALA A 101 -12.54 0.61 19.96
CA ALA A 101 -11.30 0.95 20.65
C ALA A 101 -11.15 0.24 22.02
N HIS A 102 -12.26 -0.10 22.68
CA HIS A 102 -12.28 -0.86 23.93
C HIS A 102 -11.77 -2.32 23.78
N GLU A 103 -11.70 -2.88 22.56
CA GLU A 103 -11.16 -4.21 22.24
C GLU A 103 -9.62 -4.22 22.09
N GLY A 104 -8.99 -3.08 22.33
CA GLY A 104 -7.54 -2.92 22.36
C GLY A 104 -6.91 -3.02 20.98
N VAL A 105 -7.25 -2.11 20.09
CA VAL A 105 -6.72 -1.99 18.72
C VAL A 105 -5.21 -1.83 18.75
N GLN A 106 -4.51 -2.57 17.88
CA GLN A 106 -3.06 -2.54 17.69
C GLN A 106 -2.79 -2.62 16.19
N GLN A 107 -2.65 -1.47 15.55
CA GLN A 107 -2.54 -1.36 14.10
C GLN A 107 -1.70 -0.15 13.70
N GLY A 108 -1.21 -0.16 12.47
CA GLY A 108 -0.61 0.99 11.83
C GLY A 108 -1.41 1.38 10.60
N VAL A 109 -1.26 2.63 10.20
CA VAL A 109 -1.94 3.22 9.07
C VAL A 109 -0.97 4.10 8.29
N ASP A 110 -1.01 3.96 6.98
CA ASP A 110 -0.23 4.77 6.05
C ASP A 110 -0.98 6.09 5.85
N ILE A 111 -0.38 7.21 6.25
CA ILE A 111 -0.93 8.55 6.07
C ILE A 111 -0.47 9.05 4.71
N VAL A 112 -1.42 9.26 3.81
CA VAL A 112 -1.17 9.82 2.48
C VAL A 112 -1.97 11.11 2.37
N PHE A 113 -1.26 12.24 2.25
CA PHE A 113 -1.86 13.53 1.96
C PHE A 113 -2.19 13.64 0.47
N ASP A 114 -2.94 14.66 0.08
CA ASP A 114 -3.46 14.78 -1.28
C ASP A 114 -2.37 14.80 -2.37
N ASN A 115 -2.81 14.66 -3.62
CA ASN A 115 -1.93 14.62 -4.78
C ASN A 115 -1.15 15.93 -5.03
N ASN A 116 -1.56 17.05 -4.43
CA ASN A 116 -0.84 18.32 -4.56
C ASN A 116 0.32 18.41 -3.57
N HIS A 117 0.15 17.81 -2.39
CA HIS A 117 1.12 17.92 -1.29
C HIS A 117 2.07 16.73 -1.20
N LEU A 118 1.80 15.62 -1.91
CA LEU A 118 2.70 14.47 -2.14
C LEU A 118 3.47 13.96 -0.91
N CYS A 119 2.92 14.21 0.28
CA CYS A 119 3.56 13.96 1.56
C CYS A 119 2.97 12.68 2.15
N THR A 120 3.83 11.85 2.72
CA THR A 120 3.41 10.60 3.35
C THR A 120 4.06 10.40 4.70
N SER A 121 3.36 9.72 5.59
CA SER A 121 3.84 9.36 6.93
C SER A 121 3.21 8.05 7.37
N LYS A 122 3.65 7.52 8.51
CA LYS A 122 3.12 6.28 9.09
C LYS A 122 2.79 6.49 10.55
N MET A 123 1.59 6.08 10.94
CA MET A 123 1.09 6.21 12.30
C MET A 123 0.76 4.84 12.87
N TYR A 124 1.12 4.63 14.14
CA TYR A 124 0.86 3.39 14.87
C TYR A 124 -0.07 3.69 16.05
N ILE A 125 -1.18 2.96 16.14
CA ILE A 125 -2.25 3.16 17.12
C ILE A 125 -2.33 1.94 18.03
N TYR A 126 -2.29 2.22 19.34
CA TYR A 126 -2.51 1.27 20.42
C TYR A 126 -3.63 1.81 21.32
N THR A 127 -4.71 1.05 21.48
CA THR A 127 -5.79 1.39 22.43
C THR A 127 -5.85 0.37 23.56
N MET A 128 -6.27 0.80 24.75
CA MET A 128 -6.52 -0.09 25.87
C MET A 128 -7.62 0.51 26.76
N ILE A 129 -8.65 -0.27 27.06
CA ILE A 129 -9.60 0.09 28.11
C ILE A 129 -8.92 -0.01 29.48
N LEU A 130 -9.08 1.01 30.32
CA LEU A 130 -8.47 1.07 31.65
C LEU A 130 -9.43 0.58 32.74
N ASP A 131 -10.66 1.10 32.76
CA ASP A 131 -11.65 0.82 33.79
C ASP A 131 -13.07 1.13 33.30
N TYR A 132 -14.08 0.58 33.99
CA TYR A 132 -15.44 1.11 33.96
C TYR A 132 -15.71 1.86 35.25
N ARG A 133 -16.34 3.03 35.15
CA ARG A 133 -16.71 3.86 36.29
C ARG A 133 -18.22 3.98 36.38
N PHE A 134 -18.76 3.79 37.58
CA PHE A 134 -20.19 3.85 37.85
C PHE A 134 -20.49 5.04 38.77
N THR A 135 -21.47 5.86 38.38
CA THR A 135 -21.97 6.96 39.20
C THR A 135 -22.66 6.40 40.44
N GLY A 136 -22.43 6.98 41.62
CA GLY A 136 -23.08 6.51 42.87
C GLY A 136 -22.42 5.30 43.53
N GLY A 137 -21.21 4.89 43.11
CA GLY A 137 -20.42 3.85 43.75
C GLY A 137 -21.10 2.47 43.72
N VAL A 138 -21.05 1.74 44.84
CA VAL A 138 -21.64 0.39 44.96
C VAL A 138 -23.14 0.41 44.72
N ASN A 139 -23.86 1.37 45.30
CA ASN A 139 -25.31 1.47 45.17
C ASN A 139 -25.74 1.75 43.74
N GLY A 140 -25.06 2.70 43.07
CA GLY A 140 -25.33 3.01 41.67
C GLY A 140 -24.97 1.87 40.72
N PHE A 141 -23.90 1.11 41.01
CA PHE A 141 -23.60 -0.11 40.26
C PHE A 141 -24.67 -1.18 40.45
N GLN A 142 -25.15 -1.40 41.68
CA GLN A 142 -26.20 -2.39 41.95
C GLN A 142 -27.49 -2.05 41.21
N GLU A 143 -27.88 -0.78 41.18
CA GLU A 143 -29.04 -0.30 40.42
C GLU A 143 -28.84 -0.51 38.91
N PHE A 144 -27.68 -0.13 38.38
CA PHE A 144 -27.32 -0.37 36.98
C PHE A 144 -27.38 -1.85 36.62
N LEU A 145 -26.77 -2.71 37.44
CA LEU A 145 -26.76 -4.16 37.22
C LEU A 145 -28.18 -4.73 37.27
N LYS A 146 -28.99 -4.33 38.26
CA LYS A 146 -30.38 -4.76 38.40
C LYS A 146 -31.21 -4.38 37.16
N ASN A 147 -31.01 -3.18 36.63
CA ASN A 147 -31.70 -2.72 35.41
C ASN A 147 -31.21 -3.46 34.17
N LYS A 148 -29.89 -3.58 33.97
CA LYS A 148 -29.28 -4.25 32.82
C LYS A 148 -29.60 -5.74 32.76
N THR A 149 -29.77 -6.37 33.92
CA THR A 149 -30.02 -7.81 34.05
C THR A 149 -31.48 -8.18 34.25
N ASN A 150 -32.42 -7.24 34.10
CA ASN A 150 -33.83 -7.46 34.34
C ASN A 150 -34.12 -8.14 35.70
N ASN A 151 -33.71 -7.49 36.80
CA ASN A 151 -33.78 -8.02 38.15
C ASN A 151 -32.98 -9.31 38.37
N PHE A 152 -31.72 -9.34 37.90
CA PHE A 152 -30.81 -10.48 38.05
C PHE A 152 -31.28 -11.77 37.37
N ASP A 153 -31.95 -11.65 36.23
CA ASP A 153 -32.19 -12.78 35.35
C ASP A 153 -30.84 -13.41 34.94
N GLN A 154 -30.75 -14.74 35.08
CA GLN A 154 -29.46 -15.44 34.96
C GLN A 154 -28.86 -15.34 33.55
N GLU A 155 -29.70 -15.33 32.51
CA GLU A 155 -29.23 -15.18 31.13
C GLU A 155 -28.67 -13.78 30.91
N GLN A 156 -29.38 -12.75 31.40
CA GLN A 156 -28.92 -11.37 31.29
C GLN A 156 -27.68 -11.08 32.14
N VAL A 157 -27.55 -11.71 33.32
CA VAL A 157 -26.33 -11.66 34.14
C VAL A 157 -25.14 -12.26 33.37
N ASN A 158 -25.33 -13.40 32.71
CA ASN A 158 -24.27 -14.02 31.91
C ASN A 158 -23.86 -13.12 30.74
N LEU A 159 -24.82 -12.47 30.07
CA LEU A 159 -24.56 -11.49 29.02
C LEU A 159 -23.77 -10.28 29.55
N PHE A 160 -24.15 -9.74 30.71
CA PHE A 160 -23.41 -8.66 31.36
C PHE A 160 -21.96 -9.05 31.69
N ILE A 161 -21.76 -10.26 32.25
CA ILE A 161 -20.42 -10.78 32.56
C ILE A 161 -19.59 -10.90 31.29
N GLY A 162 -20.15 -11.44 30.20
CA GLY A 162 -19.49 -11.50 28.91
C GLY A 162 -19.10 -10.11 28.38
N GLU A 163 -20.02 -9.15 28.46
CA GLU A 163 -19.86 -7.81 27.91
C GLU A 163 -18.86 -6.96 28.70
N TYR A 164 -18.91 -6.97 30.04
CA TYR A 164 -18.11 -6.06 30.88
C TYR A 164 -16.91 -6.74 31.54
N VAL A 165 -17.07 -7.95 32.08
CA VAL A 165 -16.02 -8.61 32.86
C VAL A 165 -15.05 -9.37 31.97
N ASP A 166 -15.57 -10.26 31.10
CA ASP A 166 -14.73 -11.07 30.21
C ASP A 166 -14.01 -10.19 29.18
N SER A 167 -14.67 -9.13 28.70
CA SER A 167 -14.06 -8.13 27.82
C SER A 167 -12.81 -7.51 28.46
N LEU A 168 -12.87 -7.05 29.71
CA LEU A 168 -11.70 -6.52 30.44
C LEU A 168 -10.61 -7.58 30.65
N GLY A 169 -10.99 -8.81 31.03
CA GLY A 169 -10.06 -9.92 31.22
C GLY A 169 -9.31 -10.31 29.93
N SER A 170 -10.00 -10.27 28.79
CA SER A 170 -9.40 -10.49 27.47
C SER A 170 -8.32 -9.45 27.16
N ILE A 171 -8.61 -8.17 27.43
CA ILE A 171 -7.65 -7.07 27.22
C ILE A 171 -6.46 -7.16 28.15
N GLN A 172 -6.68 -7.49 29.42
CA GLN A 172 -5.60 -7.75 30.38
C GLN A 172 -4.67 -8.84 29.86
N THR A 173 -5.23 -9.96 29.40
CA THR A 173 -4.47 -11.09 28.85
C THR A 173 -3.67 -10.68 27.62
N LYS A 174 -4.31 -9.95 26.70
CA LYS A 174 -3.69 -9.45 25.46
C LYS A 174 -2.48 -8.57 25.74
N TYR A 175 -2.64 -7.54 26.59
CA TYR A 175 -1.56 -6.60 26.91
C TYR A 175 -0.47 -7.22 27.79
N ARG A 176 -0.84 -8.14 28.69
CA ARG A 176 0.13 -8.95 29.43
C ARG A 176 1.03 -9.75 28.48
N ASN A 177 0.45 -10.42 27.49
CA ASN A 177 1.24 -11.19 26.53
C ASN A 177 2.14 -10.28 25.68
N LEU A 178 1.65 -9.12 25.25
CA LEU A 178 2.45 -8.12 24.54
C LEU A 178 3.64 -7.65 25.39
N LEU A 179 3.42 -7.33 26.67
CA LEU A 179 4.50 -6.94 27.59
C LEU A 179 5.55 -8.05 27.76
N ILE A 180 5.12 -9.30 27.89
CA ILE A 180 6.04 -10.46 27.97
C ILE A 180 6.90 -10.54 26.71
N GLN A 181 6.30 -10.39 25.52
CA GLN A 181 7.02 -10.41 24.26
C GLN A 181 8.05 -9.28 24.18
N ILE A 182 7.66 -8.05 24.52
CA ILE A 182 8.55 -6.89 24.59
C ILE A 182 9.71 -7.15 25.56
N ILE A 183 9.43 -7.59 26.79
CA ILE A 183 10.45 -7.84 27.81
C ILE A 183 11.45 -8.89 27.35
N ASN A 184 10.99 -9.98 26.74
CA ASN A 184 11.87 -11.02 26.22
C ASN A 184 12.82 -10.47 25.14
N GLN A 185 12.29 -9.68 24.19
CA GLN A 185 13.09 -9.03 23.15
C GLN A 185 14.12 -8.03 23.69
N LEU A 186 13.80 -7.33 24.78
CA LEU A 186 14.73 -6.39 25.42
C LEU A 186 15.78 -7.07 26.28
N LYS A 187 15.46 -8.23 26.89
CA LYS A 187 16.43 -9.05 27.62
C LYS A 187 17.56 -9.54 26.70
N ASP A 188 17.21 -9.94 25.49
CA ASP A 188 18.20 -10.32 24.46
C ASP A 188 19.16 -9.17 24.10
N LYS A 189 18.79 -7.91 24.43
CA LYS A 189 19.60 -6.70 24.24
C LYS A 189 20.31 -6.20 25.50
N ASN A 190 20.40 -7.01 26.57
CA ASN A 190 21.07 -6.69 27.85
C ASN A 190 20.53 -5.44 28.61
N ILE A 191 19.27 -5.05 28.39
CA ILE A 191 18.64 -3.97 29.20
C ILE A 191 18.09 -4.57 30.50
N GLN A 192 18.68 -4.23 31.65
CA GLN A 192 18.24 -4.74 32.96
C GLN A 192 16.91 -4.12 33.40
N MET A 193 15.85 -4.94 33.48
CA MET A 193 14.48 -4.51 33.82
C MET A 193 13.86 -5.33 34.98
N GLN A 194 14.59 -5.45 36.10
CA GLN A 194 14.21 -6.33 37.22
C GLN A 194 12.88 -5.92 37.90
N HIS A 195 12.50 -4.64 37.84
CA HIS A 195 11.26 -4.13 38.47
C HIS A 195 9.97 -4.41 37.68
N LEU A 196 10.05 -4.77 36.40
CA LEU A 196 8.89 -5.01 35.51
C LEU A 196 8.38 -6.47 35.52
N MET A 197 8.95 -7.34 36.35
CA MET A 197 8.66 -8.79 36.28
C MET A 197 7.38 -9.23 37.01
N LYS A 198 6.73 -8.36 37.80
CA LYS A 198 5.43 -8.67 38.41
C LYS A 198 4.29 -8.19 37.49
N ILE A 199 4.02 -8.96 36.44
CA ILE A 199 2.92 -8.66 35.52
C ILE A 199 1.61 -9.10 36.19
N PRO A 200 0.68 -8.18 36.45
CA PRO A 200 -0.55 -8.49 37.18
C PRO A 200 -1.46 -9.43 36.37
N ILE A 201 -2.18 -10.31 37.08
CA ILE A 201 -3.11 -11.29 36.50
C ILE A 201 -4.34 -11.36 37.41
N VAL A 202 -5.53 -11.31 36.82
CA VAL A 202 -6.79 -11.52 37.53
C VAL A 202 -7.48 -12.72 36.89
N GLN A 203 -7.73 -13.78 37.66
CA GLN A 203 -8.30 -15.03 37.17
C GLN A 203 -9.83 -14.97 37.16
N THR A 204 -10.42 -14.54 36.04
CA THR A 204 -11.89 -14.41 35.88
C THR A 204 -12.65 -15.75 35.95
N ALA A 205 -12.02 -16.86 35.54
CA ALA A 205 -12.64 -18.19 35.52
C ALA A 205 -13.00 -18.73 36.92
N LYS A 206 -12.16 -18.49 37.94
CA LYS A 206 -12.39 -18.94 39.33
C LYS A 206 -13.54 -18.21 40.01
N PHE A 207 -13.96 -17.07 39.46
CA PHE A 207 -15.05 -16.29 40.01
C PHE A 207 -16.41 -16.75 39.52
N LYS A 208 -16.51 -17.09 38.22
CA LYS A 208 -17.76 -17.58 37.63
C LYS A 208 -18.32 -18.80 38.35
N SER A 209 -17.45 -19.64 38.91
CA SER A 209 -17.85 -20.82 39.71
C SER A 209 -18.47 -20.48 41.07
N ASN A 210 -18.29 -19.26 41.57
CA ASN A 210 -18.63 -18.86 42.94
C ASN A 210 -19.79 -17.85 43.02
N LEU A 211 -20.37 -17.44 41.89
CA LEU A 211 -21.48 -16.47 41.85
C LEU A 211 -22.80 -17.12 42.32
N GLN A 212 -23.17 -16.93 43.58
CA GLN A 212 -24.48 -17.32 44.14
C GLN A 212 -25.21 -16.11 44.73
N THR A 213 -26.11 -15.55 43.90
CA THR A 213 -27.25 -14.61 44.09
C THR A 213 -27.30 -13.53 45.18
N LYS A 214 -26.74 -13.66 46.40
CA LYS A 214 -26.89 -12.63 47.45
C LYS A 214 -25.87 -11.48 47.41
N SER A 215 -24.65 -11.72 46.92
CA SER A 215 -23.55 -10.73 46.84
C SER A 215 -23.15 -10.38 45.40
N LEU A 216 -23.91 -10.85 44.40
CA LEU A 216 -23.56 -10.76 42.98
C LEU A 216 -23.15 -9.34 42.52
N GLY A 217 -23.81 -8.30 43.03
CA GLY A 217 -23.45 -6.91 42.71
C GLY A 217 -22.08 -6.49 43.29
N GLU A 218 -21.81 -6.81 44.55
CA GLU A 218 -20.54 -6.47 45.20
C GLU A 218 -19.38 -7.27 44.59
N ASP A 219 -19.63 -8.54 44.32
CA ASP A 219 -18.71 -9.48 43.70
C ASP A 219 -18.31 -9.05 42.28
N CYS A 220 -19.29 -8.69 41.44
CA CYS A 220 -19.03 -8.19 40.08
C CYS A 220 -18.24 -6.88 40.10
N LEU A 221 -18.61 -5.95 40.98
CA LEU A 221 -17.91 -4.67 41.10
C LEU A 221 -16.48 -4.83 41.60
N LEU A 222 -16.25 -5.72 42.58
CA LEU A 222 -14.92 -6.05 43.08
C LEU A 222 -14.00 -6.51 41.95
N ILE A 223 -14.49 -7.38 41.06
CA ILE A 223 -13.70 -7.88 39.94
C ILE A 223 -13.45 -6.84 38.87
N ILE A 224 -14.46 -6.04 38.53
CA ILE A 224 -14.26 -4.93 37.59
C ILE A 224 -13.16 -4.01 38.13
N ASN A 225 -13.17 -3.71 39.43
CA ASN A 225 -12.14 -2.89 40.07
C ASN A 225 -10.76 -3.58 40.06
N GLN A 226 -10.67 -4.88 40.37
CA GLN A 226 -9.41 -5.63 40.32
C GLN A 226 -8.83 -5.69 38.90
N LEU A 227 -9.67 -5.93 37.89
CA LEU A 227 -9.28 -5.89 36.48
C LEU A 227 -8.82 -4.49 36.09
N GLY A 228 -9.53 -3.45 36.50
CA GLY A 228 -9.16 -2.06 36.24
C GLY A 228 -7.80 -1.68 36.85
N GLN A 229 -7.55 -2.07 38.11
CA GLN A 229 -6.25 -1.88 38.75
C GLN A 229 -5.13 -2.61 38.00
N SER A 230 -5.40 -3.85 37.57
CA SER A 230 -4.43 -4.62 36.78
C SER A 230 -4.16 -3.96 35.43
N LEU A 231 -5.17 -3.51 34.70
CA LEU A 231 -5.04 -2.86 33.40
C LEU A 231 -4.28 -1.54 33.53
N PHE A 232 -4.58 -0.75 34.56
CA PHE A 232 -3.84 0.46 34.86
C PHE A 232 -2.35 0.19 35.15
N SER A 233 -2.04 -0.87 35.91
CA SER A 233 -0.66 -1.29 36.15
C SER A 233 0.04 -1.75 34.85
N LEU A 234 -0.64 -2.54 34.00
CA LEU A 234 -0.12 -2.92 32.68
C LEU A 234 0.15 -1.69 31.80
N TRP A 235 -0.73 -0.68 31.83
CA TRP A 235 -0.57 0.56 31.07
C TRP A 235 0.71 1.31 31.45
N ASN A 236 0.94 1.50 32.75
CA ASN A 236 2.10 2.21 33.24
C ASN A 236 3.41 1.47 32.89
N GLN A 237 3.40 0.13 32.95
CA GLN A 237 4.54 -0.67 32.50
C GLN A 237 4.77 -0.56 31.00
N PHE A 238 3.70 -0.58 30.20
CA PHE A 238 3.78 -0.42 28.74
C PHE A 238 4.38 0.95 28.37
N GLN A 239 3.94 2.03 29.02
CA GLN A 239 4.50 3.37 28.81
C GLN A 239 6.01 3.44 29.09
N GLN A 240 6.47 2.86 30.20
CA GLN A 240 7.91 2.83 30.54
C GLN A 240 8.74 2.07 29.49
N LEU A 241 8.15 1.02 28.92
CA LEU A 241 8.80 0.18 27.92
C LEU A 241 8.76 0.78 26.51
N LEU A 242 7.78 1.63 26.21
CA LEU A 242 7.55 2.18 24.87
C LEU A 242 8.83 2.78 24.28
N ASN A 243 9.57 3.59 25.05
CA ASN A 243 10.81 4.24 24.61
C ASN A 243 11.93 3.26 24.20
N HIS A 244 11.89 2.03 24.71
CA HIS A 244 12.90 1.01 24.43
C HIS A 244 12.43 0.00 23.38
N SER A 245 11.12 -0.12 23.17
CA SER A 245 10.50 -1.15 22.35
C SER A 245 9.87 -0.65 21.05
N ARG A 246 9.95 0.66 20.73
CA ARG A 246 9.32 1.28 19.54
C ARG A 246 9.58 0.51 18.25
N ASN A 247 10.85 0.27 17.90
CA ASN A 247 11.19 -0.39 16.64
C ASN A 247 10.61 -1.81 16.56
N TYR A 248 10.66 -2.55 17.66
CA TYR A 248 10.07 -3.89 17.74
C TYR A 248 8.55 -3.84 17.58
N LEU A 249 7.90 -2.89 18.26
CA LEU A 249 6.46 -2.66 18.18
C LEU A 249 6.01 -2.30 16.76
N MET A 250 6.74 -1.39 16.10
CA MET A 250 6.51 -0.99 14.71
C MET A 250 6.68 -2.18 13.76
N GLU A 251 7.78 -2.92 13.87
CA GLU A 251 8.06 -4.08 13.02
C GLU A 251 7.02 -5.20 13.20
N SER A 252 6.63 -5.48 14.44
CA SER A 252 5.58 -6.46 14.73
C SER A 252 4.23 -6.07 14.14
N ILE A 253 3.89 -4.77 14.17
CA ILE A 253 2.66 -4.27 13.55
C ILE A 253 2.77 -4.31 12.03
N ASP A 254 3.89 -3.87 11.47
CA ASP A 254 4.09 -3.80 10.02
C ASP A 254 3.98 -5.17 9.36
N ASN A 255 4.53 -6.21 9.99
CA ASN A 255 4.37 -7.59 9.53
C ASN A 255 2.90 -8.03 9.51
N LYS A 256 2.12 -7.64 10.54
CA LYS A 256 0.69 -7.96 10.62
C LYS A 256 -0.13 -7.18 9.59
N ILE A 257 0.17 -5.89 9.38
CA ILE A 257 -0.45 -5.07 8.33
C ILE A 257 -0.16 -5.69 6.98
N LEU A 258 1.09 -6.03 6.70
CA LEU A 258 1.51 -6.61 5.44
C LEU A 258 0.73 -7.91 5.13
N GLN A 259 0.59 -8.80 6.10
CA GLN A 259 -0.20 -10.03 5.95
C GLN A 259 -1.68 -9.74 5.66
N ASN A 260 -2.27 -8.77 6.36
CA ASN A 260 -3.66 -8.36 6.13
C ASN A 260 -3.83 -7.72 4.75
N CYS A 261 -2.95 -6.80 4.36
CA CYS A 261 -2.92 -6.15 3.06
C CYS A 261 -2.80 -7.17 1.93
N LYS A 262 -1.89 -8.15 2.03
CA LYS A 262 -1.77 -9.24 1.06
C LYS A 262 -3.02 -10.09 0.95
N LYS A 263 -3.64 -10.42 2.08
CA LYS A 263 -4.88 -11.20 2.11
C LYS A 263 -6.00 -10.43 1.41
N LEU A 264 -6.18 -9.15 1.77
CA LEU A 264 -7.24 -8.29 1.24
C LEU A 264 -7.00 -7.94 -0.23
N SER A 265 -5.75 -7.69 -0.64
CA SER A 265 -5.43 -7.44 -2.04
C SER A 265 -5.68 -8.68 -2.90
N GLY A 266 -5.34 -9.87 -2.39
CA GLY A 266 -5.63 -11.14 -3.05
C GLY A 266 -7.12 -11.42 -3.27
N GLU A 267 -8.04 -10.80 -2.50
CA GLU A 267 -9.49 -10.93 -2.75
C GLU A 267 -9.94 -10.27 -4.07
N GLN A 268 -9.11 -9.39 -4.64
CA GLN A 268 -9.35 -8.73 -5.93
C GLN A 268 -8.65 -9.43 -7.09
N VAL A 269 -8.02 -10.59 -6.86
CA VAL A 269 -7.22 -11.29 -7.87
C VAL A 269 -7.74 -12.70 -8.11
N ILE A 270 -7.94 -13.04 -9.37
CA ILE A 270 -8.09 -14.43 -9.83
C ILE A 270 -6.81 -14.81 -10.57
N SER A 271 -6.06 -15.77 -10.02
CA SER A 271 -4.80 -16.23 -10.60
C SER A 271 -4.92 -17.65 -11.14
N ASN A 272 -4.46 -17.85 -12.38
CA ASN A 272 -4.34 -19.14 -13.05
C ASN A 272 -2.87 -19.49 -13.27
N GLN A 273 -2.48 -20.72 -12.97
CA GLN A 273 -1.17 -21.24 -13.39
C GLN A 273 -1.27 -21.84 -14.79
N ILE A 274 -0.37 -21.43 -15.67
CA ILE A 274 -0.34 -21.89 -17.06
C ILE A 274 1.09 -22.14 -17.54
N THR A 275 1.23 -22.94 -18.59
CA THR A 275 2.51 -23.22 -19.26
C THR A 275 2.89 -22.14 -20.28
N PHE A 276 4.16 -22.12 -20.69
CA PHE A 276 4.64 -21.26 -21.78
C PHE A 276 3.98 -21.57 -23.14
N GLU A 277 3.46 -22.78 -23.34
CA GLU A 277 2.73 -23.14 -24.56
C GLU A 277 1.30 -22.57 -24.50
N GLU A 278 0.64 -22.73 -23.35
CA GLU A 278 -0.72 -22.24 -23.13
C GLU A 278 -0.81 -20.71 -23.18
N ILE A 279 0.19 -19.98 -22.69
CA ILE A 279 0.16 -18.51 -22.70
C ILE A 279 0.17 -17.90 -24.11
N GLN A 280 0.66 -18.64 -25.11
CA GLN A 280 0.62 -18.22 -26.50
C GLN A 280 -0.76 -18.42 -27.14
N ILE A 281 -1.54 -19.37 -26.62
CA ILE A 281 -2.78 -19.86 -27.24
C ILE A 281 -4.02 -19.31 -26.51
N GLN A 282 -4.00 -19.22 -25.17
CA GLN A 282 -5.18 -18.96 -24.35
C GLN A 282 -5.65 -17.52 -24.37
N ILE A 283 -4.76 -16.55 -24.63
CA ILE A 283 -5.11 -15.13 -24.51
C ILE A 283 -5.77 -14.62 -25.80
N GLN A 284 -6.92 -15.19 -26.17
CA GLN A 284 -7.76 -14.71 -27.26
C GLN A 284 -8.85 -13.77 -26.75
N LEU A 285 -9.31 -12.85 -27.61
CA LEU A 285 -10.36 -11.88 -27.30
C LEU A 285 -11.65 -12.50 -26.68
N PRO A 286 -12.12 -13.70 -27.07
CA PRO A 286 -13.28 -14.33 -26.43
C PRO A 286 -13.09 -14.65 -24.94
N LEU A 287 -11.92 -15.18 -24.54
CA LEU A 287 -11.63 -15.48 -23.12
C LEU A 287 -11.60 -14.21 -22.27
N LEU A 288 -11.12 -13.11 -22.87
CA LEU A 288 -11.03 -11.81 -22.23
C LEU A 288 -12.40 -11.17 -21.97
N LYS A 289 -13.35 -11.32 -22.90
CA LYS A 289 -14.76 -10.94 -22.68
C LYS A 289 -15.41 -11.76 -21.57
N GLN A 290 -15.12 -13.06 -21.50
CA GLN A 290 -15.58 -13.90 -20.39
C GLN A 290 -15.03 -13.41 -19.05
N ARG A 291 -13.76 -13.00 -18.97
CA ARG A 291 -13.17 -12.39 -17.75
C ARG A 291 -13.88 -11.10 -17.35
N GLU A 292 -14.25 -10.27 -18.32
CA GLU A 292 -15.04 -9.06 -18.06
C GLU A 292 -16.43 -9.41 -17.46
N GLU A 293 -17.11 -10.42 -18.00
CA GLU A 293 -18.38 -10.91 -17.45
C GLU A 293 -18.22 -11.46 -16.03
N ILE A 294 -17.18 -12.26 -15.77
CA ILE A 294 -16.86 -12.78 -14.43
C ILE A 294 -16.64 -11.62 -13.45
N TRP A 295 -15.92 -10.58 -13.85
CA TRP A 295 -15.72 -9.39 -13.03
C TRP A 295 -17.04 -8.67 -12.72
N TYR A 296 -17.91 -8.45 -13.71
CA TYR A 296 -19.21 -7.83 -13.48
C TYR A 296 -20.07 -8.63 -12.49
N GLN A 297 -20.02 -9.96 -12.52
CA GLN A 297 -20.73 -10.80 -11.55
C GLN A 297 -20.09 -10.76 -10.17
N ALA A 298 -18.76 -10.92 -10.07
CA ALA A 298 -18.02 -10.87 -8.81
C ALA A 298 -18.27 -9.56 -8.04
N ARG A 299 -18.42 -8.44 -8.75
CA ARG A 299 -18.76 -7.14 -8.15
C ARG A 299 -20.18 -7.02 -7.60
N LYS A 300 -21.15 -7.72 -8.19
CA LYS A 300 -22.50 -7.79 -7.63
C LYS A 300 -22.48 -8.53 -6.29
N ASP A 301 -21.67 -9.58 -6.20
CA ASP A 301 -21.57 -10.43 -5.00
C ASP A 301 -20.70 -9.83 -3.89
N GLN A 302 -19.62 -9.11 -4.22
CA GLN A 302 -18.72 -8.49 -3.23
C GLN A 302 -19.43 -7.43 -2.34
N ARG A 303 -20.54 -6.83 -2.81
CA ARG A 303 -21.37 -5.92 -1.99
C ARG A 303 -21.98 -6.60 -0.75
N MET A 304 -21.98 -7.93 -0.67
CA MET A 304 -22.59 -8.70 0.41
C MET A 304 -21.59 -9.41 1.34
N LYS A 305 -20.27 -9.29 1.11
CA LYS A 305 -19.27 -9.94 1.97
C LYS A 305 -18.88 -9.04 3.14
N ILE A 306 -19.11 -9.53 4.36
CA ILE A 306 -18.51 -8.97 5.58
C ILE A 306 -17.06 -9.49 5.63
N GLN A 307 -16.08 -8.61 5.45
CA GLN A 307 -14.68 -8.97 5.63
C GLN A 307 -14.39 -9.20 7.12
N ASN A 308 -13.92 -10.40 7.46
CA ASN A 308 -13.49 -10.75 8.83
C ASN A 308 -12.16 -10.08 9.25
N VAL A 309 -11.55 -9.30 8.37
CA VAL A 309 -10.30 -8.58 8.63
C VAL A 309 -10.65 -7.13 8.97
N GLN A 310 -10.41 -6.74 10.22
CA GLN A 310 -10.52 -5.35 10.65
C GLN A 310 -9.18 -4.65 10.45
N ILE A 311 -9.14 -3.62 9.60
CA ILE A 311 -8.02 -2.70 9.47
C ILE A 311 -8.51 -1.25 9.61
N LEU A 312 -7.67 -0.36 10.13
CA LEU A 312 -7.99 1.06 10.28
C LEU A 312 -8.02 1.79 8.93
N ASP A 313 -7.31 1.23 7.97
CA ASP A 313 -7.24 1.78 6.64
C ASP A 313 -8.55 1.54 5.88
N GLN A 314 -9.25 2.64 5.59
CA GLN A 314 -10.56 2.57 4.94
C GLN A 314 -10.48 2.11 3.47
N PHE A 315 -9.29 2.15 2.88
CA PHE A 315 -9.02 1.81 1.49
C PHE A 315 -9.69 0.52 1.01
N TYR A 316 -9.57 -0.57 1.77
CA TYR A 316 -10.09 -1.87 1.35
C TYR A 316 -11.61 -2.01 1.54
N TYR A 317 -12.23 -1.13 2.34
CA TYR A 317 -13.69 -1.11 2.51
C TYR A 317 -14.38 -0.37 1.36
N GLU A 318 -13.64 0.40 0.56
CA GLU A 318 -14.14 1.04 -0.65
C GLU A 318 -14.13 0.11 -1.87
N SER A 319 -14.68 -1.10 -1.72
CA SER A 319 -14.62 -2.16 -2.74
C SER A 319 -15.13 -1.76 -4.12
N ILE A 320 -16.03 -0.77 -4.20
CA ILE A 320 -16.54 -0.24 -5.47
C ILE A 320 -15.47 0.49 -6.30
N ASN A 321 -14.43 1.03 -5.65
CA ASN A 321 -13.32 1.76 -6.26
C ASN A 321 -12.10 0.88 -6.51
N LEU A 322 -12.02 -0.32 -5.90
CA LEU A 322 -10.89 -1.23 -6.09
C LEU A 322 -10.90 -1.85 -7.51
N PRO A 323 -9.75 -1.83 -8.21
CA PRO A 323 -9.58 -2.55 -9.46
C PRO A 323 -9.49 -4.05 -9.23
N PHE A 324 -9.75 -4.81 -10.29
CA PHE A 324 -9.78 -6.28 -10.26
C PHE A 324 -8.77 -6.86 -11.23
N PHE A 325 -8.04 -7.90 -10.80
CA PHE A 325 -6.95 -8.50 -11.56
C PHE A 325 -7.31 -9.94 -11.99
N PHE A 326 -7.03 -10.26 -13.25
CA PHE A 326 -6.92 -11.64 -13.71
C PHE A 326 -5.49 -11.93 -14.11
N GLU A 327 -4.88 -12.91 -13.46
CA GLU A 327 -3.48 -13.24 -13.63
C GLU A 327 -3.30 -14.59 -14.30
N ASP A 328 -2.40 -14.60 -15.27
CA ASP A 328 -1.87 -15.81 -15.86
C ASP A 328 -0.38 -15.90 -15.48
N VAL A 329 -0.07 -16.87 -14.63
CA VAL A 329 1.26 -17.05 -14.04
C VAL A 329 1.96 -18.22 -14.73
N VAL A 330 3.09 -17.93 -15.37
CA VAL A 330 4.01 -18.93 -15.90
C VAL A 330 5.22 -18.99 -14.98
N CYS A 331 5.36 -20.11 -14.29
CA CYS A 331 6.45 -20.33 -13.36
C CYS A 331 6.72 -21.83 -13.22
N SER A 332 7.99 -22.23 -13.11
CA SER A 332 8.33 -23.59 -12.72
C SER A 332 8.15 -23.75 -11.19
N LEU A 333 7.64 -24.89 -10.73
CA LEU A 333 7.50 -25.17 -9.29
C LEU A 333 8.83 -25.03 -8.50
N GLN A 334 9.97 -25.21 -9.18
CA GLN A 334 11.30 -25.00 -8.59
C GLN A 334 11.63 -23.51 -8.37
N ALA A 335 11.19 -22.62 -9.26
CA ALA A 335 11.41 -21.18 -9.13
C ALA A 335 10.62 -20.58 -7.95
N ILE A 336 9.39 -21.07 -7.69
CA ILE A 336 8.58 -20.66 -6.52
C ILE A 336 9.32 -20.95 -5.21
N ASN A 337 9.89 -22.15 -5.08
CA ASN A 337 10.59 -22.58 -3.87
C ASN A 337 11.92 -21.84 -3.66
N GLN A 338 12.65 -21.52 -4.74
CA GLN A 338 13.89 -20.73 -4.65
C GLN A 338 13.61 -19.26 -4.33
N PHE A 339 12.51 -18.70 -4.86
CA PHE A 339 12.07 -17.33 -4.59
C PHE A 339 11.76 -17.14 -3.10
N GLN A 340 11.06 -18.09 -2.47
CA GLN A 340 10.73 -18.03 -1.04
C GLN A 340 11.93 -18.21 -0.11
N GLN A 341 13.05 -18.76 -0.59
CA GLN A 341 14.25 -19.02 0.21
C GLN A 341 15.30 -17.89 0.15
N GLN A 342 15.21 -16.95 -0.81
CA GLN A 342 16.19 -15.87 -0.97
C GLN A 342 15.70 -14.53 -0.41
N GLN A 343 15.48 -14.43 0.90
CA GLN A 343 15.40 -13.13 1.57
C GLN A 343 16.79 -12.72 2.07
N ILE A 344 17.66 -12.30 1.14
CA ILE A 344 18.92 -11.65 1.50
C ILE A 344 18.64 -10.15 1.57
N ASN A 345 18.96 -9.52 2.70
CA ASN A 345 18.81 -8.09 2.97
C ASN A 345 19.74 -7.24 2.07
N ARG A 346 19.47 -7.20 0.76
CA ARG A 346 20.19 -6.42 -0.25
C ARG A 346 19.50 -5.08 -0.43
N LYS A 347 20.28 -4.03 -0.72
CA LYS A 347 19.70 -2.72 -1.07
C LYS A 347 19.02 -2.83 -2.42
N HIS A 348 17.70 -2.71 -2.45
CA HIS A 348 16.95 -2.74 -3.71
C HIS A 348 16.89 -1.34 -4.33
N VAL A 349 17.19 -1.25 -5.62
CA VAL A 349 17.02 -0.07 -6.45
C VAL A 349 15.83 -0.30 -7.38
N ILE A 350 14.80 0.53 -7.29
CA ILE A 350 13.64 0.49 -8.19
C ILE A 350 13.66 1.76 -9.03
N VAL A 351 13.69 1.60 -10.36
CA VAL A 351 13.70 2.71 -11.32
C VAL A 351 12.33 2.83 -11.98
N LEU A 352 11.71 4.00 -11.87
CA LEU A 352 10.44 4.37 -12.47
C LEU A 352 10.70 5.14 -13.78
N VAL A 353 10.09 4.71 -14.88
CA VAL A 353 10.31 5.28 -16.22
C VAL A 353 8.97 5.64 -16.88
N HIS A 354 8.78 6.93 -17.17
CA HIS A 354 7.55 7.49 -17.72
C HIS A 354 7.35 7.20 -19.21
N GLY A 355 6.13 7.48 -19.70
CA GLY A 355 5.70 7.25 -21.07
C GLY A 355 5.98 8.40 -22.06
N TYR A 356 5.50 8.22 -23.29
CA TYR A 356 5.54 9.21 -24.36
C TYR A 356 4.75 10.46 -23.98
N GLN A 357 5.33 11.66 -24.15
CA GLN A 357 4.75 12.94 -23.70
C GLN A 357 4.41 12.99 -22.20
N GLY A 358 4.99 12.09 -21.41
CA GLY A 358 4.91 12.10 -19.96
C GLY A 358 6.14 12.77 -19.33
N THR A 359 6.09 12.90 -18.02
CA THR A 359 7.19 13.43 -17.19
C THR A 359 7.47 12.50 -16.03
N SER A 360 8.58 12.74 -15.33
CA SER A 360 8.88 12.02 -14.09
C SER A 360 7.71 12.09 -13.08
N ALA A 361 7.01 13.24 -12.99
CA ALA A 361 5.90 13.49 -12.07
C ALA A 361 4.69 12.55 -12.26
N ASP A 362 4.51 11.98 -13.45
CA ASP A 362 3.44 11.00 -13.73
C ASP A 362 3.54 9.75 -12.85
N LEU A 363 4.75 9.41 -12.39
CA LEU A 363 5.02 8.23 -11.55
C LEU A 363 5.19 8.59 -10.07
N GLN A 364 4.82 9.80 -9.68
CA GLN A 364 4.99 10.27 -8.31
C GLN A 364 4.14 9.49 -7.30
N ILE A 365 2.91 9.11 -7.65
CA ILE A 365 2.05 8.29 -6.79
C ILE A 365 2.70 6.92 -6.53
N TRP A 366 3.27 6.29 -7.58
CA TRP A 366 4.06 5.07 -7.45
C TRP A 366 5.24 5.26 -6.50
N LYS A 367 6.04 6.31 -6.69
CA LYS A 367 7.18 6.61 -5.82
C LYS A 367 6.76 6.75 -4.36
N ASN A 368 5.68 7.47 -4.08
CA ASN A 368 5.19 7.72 -2.74
C ASN A 368 4.79 6.42 -2.02
N TYR A 369 3.98 5.56 -2.67
CA TYR A 369 3.58 4.29 -2.08
C TYR A 369 4.74 3.30 -1.93
N LEU A 370 5.64 3.22 -2.92
CA LEU A 370 6.84 2.40 -2.82
C LEU A 370 7.72 2.85 -1.65
N LYS A 371 7.85 4.16 -1.41
CA LYS A 371 8.64 4.68 -0.29
C LYS A 371 8.01 4.42 1.07
N ILE A 372 6.69 4.43 1.19
CA ILE A 372 5.99 4.02 2.42
C ILE A 372 6.24 2.53 2.71
N LYS A 373 6.11 1.68 1.70
CA LYS A 373 6.23 0.22 1.86
C LYS A 373 7.67 -0.25 1.99
N PHE A 374 8.60 0.43 1.32
CA PHE A 374 10.00 0.04 1.22
C PHE A 374 10.93 1.21 1.62
N ALA A 375 10.89 1.60 2.89
CA ALA A 375 11.65 2.75 3.40
C ALA A 375 13.18 2.64 3.16
N ASN A 376 13.72 1.42 3.13
CA ASN A 376 15.15 1.16 2.91
C ASN A 376 15.56 1.07 1.43
N HIS A 377 14.60 1.10 0.50
CA HIS A 377 14.86 0.96 -0.93
C HIS A 377 15.21 2.31 -1.55
N LEU A 378 16.11 2.30 -2.54
CA LEU A 378 16.38 3.45 -3.39
C LEU A 378 15.37 3.47 -4.53
N ILE A 379 14.46 4.44 -4.52
CA ILE A 379 13.49 4.64 -5.60
C ILE A 379 13.97 5.80 -6.46
N ILE A 380 14.26 5.53 -7.73
CA ILE A 380 14.72 6.51 -8.73
C ILE A 380 13.54 6.79 -9.65
N GLN A 381 13.16 8.06 -9.79
CA GLN A 381 12.18 8.52 -10.76
C GLN A 381 12.94 9.19 -11.90
N SER A 382 12.99 8.52 -13.06
CA SER A 382 13.77 8.99 -14.20
C SER A 382 13.13 10.25 -14.79
N GLY A 383 13.91 11.32 -14.94
CA GLY A 383 13.49 12.57 -15.59
C GLY A 383 14.29 12.89 -16.85
N ILE A 384 15.34 12.12 -17.16
CA ILE A 384 16.31 12.45 -18.21
C ILE A 384 15.73 12.62 -19.63
N ASN A 385 14.53 12.10 -19.90
CA ASN A 385 13.88 12.17 -21.20
C ASN A 385 12.62 13.06 -21.23
N GLU A 386 12.22 13.72 -20.13
CA GLU A 386 10.92 14.41 -20.05
C GLU A 386 10.81 15.61 -21.02
N ASP A 387 11.93 16.29 -21.30
CA ASP A 387 11.99 17.39 -22.27
C ASP A 387 12.01 16.93 -23.74
N ASP A 388 12.23 15.63 -24.02
CA ASP A 388 12.57 15.14 -25.36
C ASP A 388 12.01 13.72 -25.62
N THR A 389 10.76 13.50 -25.22
CA THR A 389 10.08 12.18 -25.30
C THR A 389 9.76 11.71 -26.73
N GLU A 390 10.01 12.54 -27.74
CA GLU A 390 9.68 12.30 -29.15
C GLU A 390 10.90 11.92 -30.00
N ASN A 391 12.08 11.86 -29.38
CA ASN A 391 13.35 11.55 -30.04
C ASN A 391 13.47 10.06 -30.43
N ASN A 392 14.60 9.69 -31.03
CA ASN A 392 14.95 8.30 -31.31
C ASN A 392 14.97 7.46 -30.03
N ILE A 393 14.22 6.35 -30.01
CA ILE A 393 14.07 5.47 -28.84
C ILE A 393 15.41 4.91 -28.37
N SER A 394 16.34 4.58 -29.29
CA SER A 394 17.68 4.10 -28.91
C SER A 394 18.50 5.16 -28.17
N LEU A 395 18.38 6.43 -28.56
CA LEU A 395 19.08 7.52 -27.88
C LEU A 395 18.49 7.77 -26.50
N MET A 396 17.16 7.83 -26.38
CA MET A 396 16.47 7.98 -25.11
C MET A 396 16.81 6.83 -24.12
N ALA A 397 16.87 5.59 -24.62
CA ALA A 397 17.25 4.43 -23.84
C ALA A 397 18.73 4.47 -23.39
N HIS A 398 19.62 5.02 -24.22
CA HIS A 398 21.01 5.25 -23.83
C HIS A 398 21.12 6.27 -22.70
N LYS A 399 20.42 7.41 -22.81
CA LYS A 399 20.33 8.43 -21.74
C LYS A 399 19.79 7.84 -20.43
N LEU A 400 18.71 7.06 -20.51
CA LEU A 400 18.15 6.34 -19.36
C LEU A 400 19.18 5.43 -18.69
N ALA A 401 19.91 4.63 -19.47
CA ALA A 401 20.94 3.76 -18.92
C ALA A 401 22.04 4.57 -18.21
N GLN A 402 22.47 5.71 -18.76
CA GLN A 402 23.46 6.59 -18.15
C GLN A 402 22.98 7.18 -16.82
N GLU A 403 21.74 7.65 -16.75
CA GLU A 403 21.12 8.17 -15.51
C GLU A 403 21.09 7.09 -14.42
N VAL A 404 20.59 5.89 -14.75
CA VAL A 404 20.56 4.75 -13.82
C VAL A 404 21.95 4.41 -13.31
N ILE A 405 22.94 4.38 -14.20
CA ILE A 405 24.34 4.14 -13.85
C ILE A 405 24.85 5.19 -12.85
N SER A 406 24.63 6.48 -13.13
CA SER A 406 25.08 7.59 -12.28
C SER A 406 24.44 7.52 -10.90
N GLN A 407 23.11 7.38 -10.87
CA GLN A 407 22.33 7.34 -9.64
C GLN A 407 22.72 6.17 -8.74
N ILE A 408 22.94 4.97 -9.31
CA ILE A 408 23.43 3.82 -8.54
C ILE A 408 24.83 4.11 -7.99
N GLN A 409 25.74 4.67 -8.79
CA GLN A 409 27.11 4.95 -8.36
C GLN A 409 27.18 5.99 -7.24
N GLU A 410 26.38 7.04 -7.33
CA GLU A 410 26.29 8.12 -6.34
C GLU A 410 25.65 7.64 -5.03
N LYS A 411 24.60 6.82 -5.11
CA LYS A 411 23.72 6.56 -3.96
C LYS A 411 23.92 5.22 -3.26
N THR A 412 24.59 4.23 -3.88
CA THR A 412 24.69 2.89 -3.27
C THR A 412 26.07 2.49 -2.81
N HIS A 413 27.15 3.17 -3.22
CA HIS A 413 28.58 2.84 -2.97
C HIS A 413 29.03 1.39 -3.28
N LEU A 414 28.11 0.44 -3.51
CA LEU A 414 28.33 -1.00 -3.59
C LEU A 414 27.52 -1.57 -4.75
N LYS A 415 28.16 -1.76 -5.91
CA LYS A 415 27.48 -2.30 -7.12
C LYS A 415 27.09 -3.78 -7.01
N GLN A 416 27.77 -4.58 -6.20
CA GLN A 416 27.59 -6.03 -6.12
C GLN A 416 26.56 -6.48 -5.07
N GLN A 417 26.02 -5.55 -4.28
CA GLN A 417 25.08 -5.86 -3.20
C GLN A 417 23.65 -5.35 -3.46
N ILE A 418 23.35 -4.93 -4.70
CA ILE A 418 22.03 -4.40 -5.06
C ILE A 418 21.17 -5.41 -5.83
N GLN A 419 19.86 -5.27 -5.68
CA GLN A 419 18.86 -5.75 -6.64
C GLN A 419 18.39 -4.56 -7.47
N LEU A 420 18.20 -4.75 -8.77
CA LEU A 420 17.75 -3.70 -9.69
C LEU A 420 16.43 -4.11 -10.34
N SER A 421 15.38 -3.36 -10.04
CA SER A 421 14.07 -3.51 -10.64
C SER A 421 13.66 -2.26 -11.41
N PHE A 422 12.79 -2.45 -12.39
CA PHE A 422 12.28 -1.38 -13.23
C PHE A 422 10.75 -1.43 -13.28
N ILE A 423 10.12 -0.26 -13.25
CA ILE A 423 8.68 -0.08 -13.51
C ILE A 423 8.56 0.90 -14.67
N GLY A 424 8.06 0.43 -15.80
CA GLY A 424 7.90 1.22 -17.01
C GLY A 424 6.43 1.38 -17.39
N HIS A 425 5.99 2.61 -17.59
CA HIS A 425 4.67 2.90 -18.15
C HIS A 425 4.78 3.19 -19.64
N SER A 426 3.92 2.58 -20.46
CA SER A 426 3.81 2.90 -21.88
C SER A 426 5.16 2.79 -22.62
N LEU A 427 5.64 3.86 -23.27
CA LEU A 427 6.96 3.92 -23.89
C LEU A 427 8.10 3.62 -22.90
N GLY A 428 7.95 3.94 -21.62
CA GLY A 428 8.95 3.67 -20.57
C GLY A 428 9.32 2.20 -20.47
N GLY A 429 8.36 1.27 -20.61
CA GLY A 429 8.65 -0.16 -20.65
C GLY A 429 9.46 -0.61 -21.88
N VAL A 430 9.32 0.09 -23.01
CA VAL A 430 10.14 -0.13 -24.22
C VAL A 430 11.53 0.47 -24.03
N LEU A 431 11.64 1.67 -23.44
CA LEU A 431 12.92 2.30 -23.13
C LEU A 431 13.76 1.43 -22.20
N ILE A 432 13.16 0.85 -21.16
CA ILE A 432 13.83 -0.08 -20.25
C ILE A 432 14.43 -1.25 -21.04
N ARG A 433 13.63 -1.93 -21.87
CA ARG A 433 14.12 -3.06 -22.69
C ARG A 433 15.29 -2.66 -23.58
N CYS A 434 15.21 -1.49 -24.22
CA CYS A 434 16.29 -1.01 -25.07
C CYS A 434 17.53 -0.61 -24.25
N ALA A 435 17.36 -0.07 -23.04
CA ALA A 435 18.44 0.35 -22.15
C ALA A 435 19.27 -0.82 -21.61
N LEU A 436 18.69 -2.02 -21.51
CA LEU A 436 19.39 -3.22 -21.00
C LEU A 436 20.70 -3.51 -21.74
N GLN A 437 20.78 -3.24 -23.04
CA GLN A 437 22.04 -3.46 -23.79
C GLN A 437 23.21 -2.59 -23.30
N HIS A 438 22.92 -1.50 -22.60
CA HIS A 438 23.90 -0.59 -21.99
C HIS A 438 24.11 -0.86 -20.49
N LEU A 439 23.37 -1.82 -19.90
CA LEU A 439 23.39 -2.16 -18.49
C LEU A 439 24.05 -3.54 -18.21
N ASN A 440 24.89 -4.06 -19.12
CA ASN A 440 25.50 -5.40 -19.00
C ASN A 440 26.18 -5.64 -17.63
N LYS A 441 26.80 -4.61 -17.03
CA LYS A 441 27.44 -4.71 -15.71
C LYS A 441 26.49 -5.00 -14.54
N TYR A 442 25.18 -4.86 -14.74
CA TYR A 442 24.13 -5.11 -13.75
C TYR A 442 23.28 -6.33 -14.10
N GLN A 443 23.65 -7.12 -15.10
CA GLN A 443 22.90 -8.31 -15.53
C GLN A 443 22.55 -9.21 -14.34
N ASP A 444 23.53 -9.55 -13.50
CA ASP A 444 23.34 -10.43 -12.33
C ASP A 444 22.62 -9.75 -11.15
N CYS A 445 22.34 -8.45 -11.26
CA CYS A 445 21.61 -7.67 -10.26
C CYS A 445 20.11 -7.52 -10.61
N MET A 446 19.71 -7.84 -11.84
CA MET A 446 18.34 -7.63 -12.31
C MET A 446 17.36 -8.52 -11.54
N HIS A 447 16.29 -7.91 -11.01
CA HIS A 447 15.33 -8.58 -10.15
C HIS A 447 13.95 -8.65 -10.79
N THR A 448 13.22 -7.53 -10.86
CA THR A 448 11.86 -7.50 -11.37
C THR A 448 11.68 -6.41 -12.43
N PHE A 449 11.05 -6.76 -13.54
CA PHE A 449 10.57 -5.79 -14.53
C PHE A 449 9.04 -5.76 -14.52
N ILE A 450 8.46 -4.61 -14.19
CA ILE A 450 7.03 -4.35 -14.27
C ILE A 450 6.78 -3.45 -15.49
N SER A 451 5.96 -3.95 -16.42
CA SER A 451 5.48 -3.21 -17.57
C SER A 451 4.01 -2.85 -17.37
N LEU A 452 3.69 -1.56 -17.47
CA LEU A 452 2.34 -1.03 -17.32
C LEU A 452 1.85 -0.51 -18.68
N GLY A 453 1.06 -1.33 -19.39
CA GLY A 453 0.45 -0.95 -20.67
C GLY A 453 1.47 -0.59 -21.77
N SER A 454 2.61 -1.28 -21.85
CA SER A 454 3.69 -0.92 -22.79
C SER A 454 3.54 -1.59 -24.16
N PRO A 455 3.74 -0.89 -25.30
CA PRO A 455 3.65 -1.49 -26.64
C PRO A 455 4.91 -2.28 -26.99
N HIS A 456 5.09 -3.49 -26.45
CA HIS A 456 6.34 -4.23 -26.55
C HIS A 456 6.78 -4.61 -27.98
N VAL A 457 5.86 -4.72 -28.92
CA VAL A 457 6.17 -5.00 -30.34
C VAL A 457 5.67 -3.88 -31.26
N GLY A 458 5.50 -2.68 -30.70
CA GLY A 458 5.05 -1.49 -31.39
C GLY A 458 3.54 -1.37 -31.51
N LEU A 459 3.11 -0.38 -32.27
CA LEU A 459 1.74 0.04 -32.59
C LEU A 459 1.40 -0.25 -34.06
N GLY A 460 2.22 -1.06 -34.74
CA GLY A 460 2.12 -1.29 -36.20
C GLY A 460 0.87 -2.06 -36.63
N ILE A 461 0.22 -2.77 -35.70
CA ILE A 461 -1.07 -3.44 -35.90
C ILE A 461 -2.17 -2.62 -35.25
N GLN A 462 -3.10 -2.18 -36.08
CA GLN A 462 -4.20 -1.31 -35.69
C GLN A 462 -5.46 -2.16 -35.54
N GLN A 463 -6.13 -2.04 -34.39
CA GLN A 463 -7.36 -2.79 -34.10
C GLN A 463 -8.63 -1.94 -34.17
N SER A 464 -8.54 -0.61 -34.26
CA SER A 464 -9.73 0.26 -34.41
C SER A 464 -9.48 1.51 -35.28
N SER A 465 -10.54 1.97 -35.96
CA SER A 465 -10.54 3.13 -36.86
C SER A 465 -10.38 4.48 -36.15
N LEU A 466 -10.72 4.56 -34.87
CA LEU A 466 -10.53 5.76 -34.05
C LEU A 466 -9.05 5.99 -33.70
N ILE A 467 -8.33 4.91 -33.38
CA ILE A 467 -6.87 4.93 -33.14
C ILE A 467 -6.14 5.31 -34.43
N GLU A 468 -6.57 4.76 -35.57
CA GLU A 468 -6.04 5.09 -36.89
C GLU A 468 -6.18 6.59 -37.18
N THR A 469 -7.36 7.17 -36.93
CA THR A 469 -7.62 8.59 -37.12
C THR A 469 -6.79 9.46 -36.17
N GLY A 470 -6.63 9.06 -34.90
CA GLY A 470 -5.82 9.77 -33.91
C GLY A 470 -4.31 9.72 -34.19
N LEU A 471 -3.76 8.55 -34.54
CA LEU A 471 -2.35 8.42 -34.95
C LEU A 471 -2.07 9.12 -36.28
N TRP A 472 -3.00 9.07 -37.23
CA TRP A 472 -2.89 9.82 -38.48
C TRP A 472 -2.91 11.32 -38.21
N PHE A 473 -3.81 11.82 -37.35
CA PHE A 473 -3.84 13.23 -36.95
C PHE A 473 -2.52 13.64 -36.26
N MET A 474 -2.03 12.86 -35.30
CA MET A 474 -0.74 13.14 -34.67
C MET A 474 0.42 13.14 -35.67
N LYS A 475 0.43 12.26 -36.66
CA LYS A 475 1.45 12.25 -37.72
C LYS A 475 1.31 13.42 -38.70
N ALA A 476 0.09 13.82 -39.03
CA ALA A 476 -0.20 14.86 -40.03
C ALA A 476 0.14 16.27 -39.52
N PHE A 477 0.03 16.50 -38.21
CA PHE A 477 0.21 17.83 -37.60
C PHE A 477 1.56 18.05 -36.89
N ARG A 478 2.48 17.07 -36.92
CA ARG A 478 3.82 17.16 -36.29
C ARG A 478 4.92 17.51 -37.28
N LYS A 479 5.95 18.20 -36.80
CA LYS A 479 7.19 18.46 -37.56
C LYS A 479 7.98 17.17 -37.77
N ASP A 480 8.86 17.12 -38.77
CA ASP A 480 9.52 15.87 -39.19
C ASP A 480 10.48 15.28 -38.16
N ASP A 481 11.11 16.13 -37.35
CA ASP A 481 11.91 15.77 -36.17
C ASP A 481 11.06 15.14 -35.05
N GLN A 482 9.82 15.60 -34.88
CA GLN A 482 8.83 15.07 -33.92
C GLN A 482 8.15 13.76 -34.38
N LYS A 483 8.50 13.25 -35.57
CA LYS A 483 7.97 11.98 -36.11
C LYS A 483 8.87 10.79 -35.80
N ILE A 484 10.09 10.97 -35.31
CA ILE A 484 11.07 9.87 -35.19
C ILE A 484 10.56 8.77 -34.26
N CYS A 485 10.24 9.08 -33.00
CA CYS A 485 9.71 8.10 -32.06
C CYS A 485 8.41 7.46 -32.59
N LEU A 486 7.51 8.27 -33.15
CA LEU A 486 6.22 7.80 -33.63
C LEU A 486 6.36 6.87 -34.85
N ASN A 487 7.29 7.14 -35.75
CA ASN A 487 7.63 6.27 -36.87
C ASN A 487 8.20 4.94 -36.38
N GLN A 488 9.11 4.97 -35.40
CA GLN A 488 9.60 3.74 -34.76
C GLN A 488 8.47 2.95 -34.10
N MET A 489 7.62 3.61 -33.29
CA MET A 489 6.45 2.97 -32.66
C MET A 489 5.48 2.35 -33.66
N THR A 490 5.32 2.93 -34.86
CA THR A 490 4.38 2.46 -35.87
C THR A 490 5.01 1.60 -36.98
N LEU A 491 6.27 1.16 -36.80
CA LEU A 491 7.02 0.35 -37.78
C LEU A 491 7.16 1.03 -39.15
N CYS A 492 7.23 2.37 -39.15
CA CYS A 492 7.33 3.22 -40.34
C CYS A 492 8.72 3.87 -40.48
N ASP A 493 9.69 3.48 -39.64
CA ASP A 493 11.06 3.99 -39.63
C ASP A 493 11.98 3.33 -40.68
N ASP A 494 11.54 2.22 -41.29
CA ASP A 494 12.19 1.57 -42.42
C ASP A 494 11.14 1.03 -43.41
N LYS A 495 11.51 0.89 -44.69
CA LYS A 495 10.66 0.26 -45.71
C LYS A 495 10.58 -1.26 -45.53
N ASP A 496 11.66 -1.86 -45.05
CA ASP A 496 11.73 -3.27 -44.72
C ASP A 496 11.34 -3.47 -43.25
N ILE A 497 10.22 -4.15 -43.00
CA ILE A 497 9.70 -4.35 -41.66
C ILE A 497 10.71 -5.05 -40.73
N GLN A 498 11.58 -5.91 -41.27
CA GLN A 498 12.59 -6.62 -40.49
C GLN A 498 13.73 -5.70 -40.05
N LYS A 499 13.87 -4.54 -40.69
CA LYS A 499 14.87 -3.52 -40.36
C LYS A 499 14.33 -2.42 -39.46
N THR A 500 13.03 -2.41 -39.15
CA THR A 500 12.42 -1.45 -38.21
C THR A 500 12.97 -1.62 -36.80
N PHE A 501 12.93 -0.54 -36.02
CA PHE A 501 13.44 -0.49 -34.65
C PHE A 501 12.87 -1.61 -33.76
N PHE A 502 11.55 -1.78 -33.72
CA PHE A 502 10.91 -2.79 -32.86
C PHE A 502 11.25 -4.21 -33.30
N TYR A 503 11.39 -4.45 -34.61
CA TYR A 503 11.80 -5.77 -35.09
C TYR A 503 13.20 -6.10 -34.59
N ARG A 504 14.17 -5.18 -34.71
CA ARG A 504 15.52 -5.37 -34.17
C ARG A 504 15.53 -5.51 -32.65
N LEU A 505 14.75 -4.70 -31.93
CA LEU A 505 14.63 -4.78 -30.47
C LEU A 505 14.03 -6.12 -29.99
N SER A 506 13.12 -6.72 -30.75
CA SER A 506 12.53 -8.02 -30.40
C SER A 506 13.57 -9.15 -30.41
N GLN A 507 14.60 -9.05 -31.26
CA GLN A 507 15.67 -10.05 -31.35
C GLN A 507 16.65 -9.99 -30.17
N ASN A 508 16.68 -8.90 -29.40
CA ASN A 508 17.62 -8.72 -28.29
C ASN A 508 16.91 -8.02 -27.11
N SER A 509 15.89 -8.67 -26.56
CA SER A 509 15.04 -8.08 -25.52
C SER A 509 15.72 -8.08 -24.15
N LYS A 510 16.64 -9.03 -23.91
CA LYS A 510 17.38 -9.24 -22.64
C LYS A 510 16.48 -9.39 -21.40
N LEU A 511 15.20 -9.72 -21.58
CA LEU A 511 14.25 -9.87 -20.47
C LEU A 511 14.59 -11.05 -19.54
N SER A 512 15.35 -12.03 -20.05
CA SER A 512 15.84 -13.20 -19.31
C SER A 512 16.85 -12.85 -18.22
N TRP A 513 17.35 -11.61 -18.18
CA TRP A 513 18.18 -11.11 -17.10
C TRP A 513 17.41 -10.93 -15.80
N PHE A 514 16.11 -10.61 -15.87
CA PHE A 514 15.29 -10.45 -14.69
C PHE A 514 14.96 -11.81 -14.07
N LYS A 515 14.70 -11.84 -12.77
CA LYS A 515 14.09 -13.02 -12.12
C LYS A 515 12.60 -13.11 -12.46
N ASN A 516 11.94 -11.94 -12.48
CA ASN A 516 10.50 -11.82 -12.65
C ASN A 516 10.17 -10.75 -13.70
N VAL A 517 9.21 -11.06 -14.56
CA VAL A 517 8.59 -10.08 -15.47
C VAL A 517 7.08 -10.07 -15.22
N ILE A 518 6.54 -8.89 -14.93
CA ILE A 518 5.12 -8.67 -14.67
C ILE A 518 4.61 -7.70 -15.75
N MET A 519 3.64 -8.14 -16.54
CA MET A 519 3.04 -7.36 -17.63
C MET A 519 1.59 -7.04 -17.25
N ALA A 520 1.35 -5.83 -16.77
CA ALA A 520 0.02 -5.33 -16.50
C ALA A 520 -0.56 -4.64 -17.73
N PHE A 521 -1.79 -4.98 -18.10
CA PHE A 521 -2.50 -4.43 -19.26
C PHE A 521 -4.00 -4.34 -18.95
N SER A 522 -4.75 -3.57 -19.75
CA SER A 522 -6.19 -3.49 -19.64
C SER A 522 -6.84 -3.58 -21.00
N LEU A 523 -7.99 -4.25 -21.11
CA LEU A 523 -8.82 -4.26 -22.32
C LEU A 523 -9.55 -2.93 -22.53
N GLN A 524 -9.65 -2.14 -21.45
CA GLN A 524 -10.20 -0.79 -21.48
C GLN A 524 -9.18 0.21 -22.03
N ASP A 525 -7.91 -0.19 -22.22
CA ASP A 525 -6.89 0.59 -22.89
C ASP A 525 -7.05 0.44 -24.40
N SER A 526 -7.40 1.55 -25.06
CA SER A 526 -7.44 1.61 -26.51
C SER A 526 -6.31 2.46 -27.09
N TYR A 527 -5.38 2.93 -26.28
CA TYR A 527 -4.19 3.63 -26.75
C TYR A 527 -3.11 2.65 -27.22
N VAL A 528 -2.90 1.57 -26.46
CA VAL A 528 -1.94 0.52 -26.80
C VAL A 528 -2.67 -0.74 -27.28
N PRO A 529 -2.35 -1.29 -28.46
CA PRO A 529 -2.91 -2.55 -28.92
C PRO A 529 -2.65 -3.65 -27.90
N PHE A 530 -3.74 -4.28 -27.48
CA PHE A 530 -3.72 -5.40 -26.55
C PHE A 530 -2.65 -6.44 -26.89
N SER A 531 -2.58 -6.87 -28.15
CA SER A 531 -1.65 -7.89 -28.61
C SER A 531 -0.17 -7.48 -28.44
N SER A 532 0.11 -6.19 -28.44
CA SER A 532 1.45 -5.65 -28.20
C SER A 532 1.78 -5.58 -26.71
N ALA A 533 0.82 -5.15 -25.87
CA ALA A 533 0.97 -5.10 -24.43
C ALA A 533 1.16 -6.50 -23.81
N THR A 534 0.46 -7.51 -24.34
CA THR A 534 0.46 -8.86 -23.79
C THR A 534 1.40 -9.82 -24.48
N LEU A 535 2.10 -9.41 -25.55
CA LEU A 535 2.85 -10.31 -26.42
C LEU A 535 2.01 -11.50 -26.89
N THR A 536 0.86 -11.20 -27.49
CA THR A 536 -0.09 -12.19 -27.99
C THR A 536 -0.03 -12.23 -29.51
N LYS A 537 0.01 -13.44 -30.07
CA LYS A 537 -0.06 -13.65 -31.52
C LYS A 537 -1.44 -13.29 -32.05
N ILE A 538 -1.49 -12.84 -33.29
CA ILE A 538 -2.71 -12.47 -33.98
C ILE A 538 -2.86 -13.27 -35.28
N LYS A 539 -4.06 -13.23 -35.85
CA LYS A 539 -4.32 -13.82 -37.16
C LYS A 539 -3.45 -13.14 -38.21
N GLU A 540 -2.75 -13.94 -39.00
CA GLU A 540 -1.93 -13.44 -40.09
C GLU A 540 -2.81 -13.05 -41.28
N SER A 541 -2.83 -11.75 -41.58
CA SER A 541 -3.53 -11.17 -42.73
C SER A 541 -2.60 -10.42 -43.70
N GLY A 542 -1.35 -10.19 -43.31
CA GLY A 542 -0.35 -9.47 -44.10
C GLY A 542 1.02 -9.46 -43.43
N ASP A 543 1.97 -8.77 -44.07
CA ASP A 543 3.37 -8.72 -43.64
C ASP A 543 3.54 -8.15 -42.22
N ARG A 544 2.68 -7.22 -41.80
CA ARG A 544 2.73 -6.61 -40.47
C ARG A 544 2.34 -7.58 -39.36
N GLU A 545 1.29 -8.36 -39.58
CA GLU A 545 0.80 -9.37 -38.65
C GLU A 545 1.80 -10.53 -38.54
N ILE A 546 2.39 -10.96 -39.66
CA ILE A 546 3.48 -11.95 -39.67
C ILE A 546 4.69 -11.42 -38.89
N ALA A 547 5.11 -10.17 -39.14
CA ALA A 547 6.22 -9.56 -38.43
C ALA A 547 5.95 -9.44 -36.92
N HIS A 548 4.74 -9.09 -36.52
CA HIS A 548 4.34 -9.07 -35.10
C HIS A 548 4.43 -10.44 -34.46
N ASN A 549 3.88 -11.48 -35.09
CA ASN A 549 3.96 -12.83 -34.54
C ASN A 549 5.42 -13.27 -34.37
N LYS A 550 6.30 -12.94 -35.33
CA LYS A 550 7.74 -13.17 -35.22
C LYS A 550 8.38 -12.38 -34.07
N MET A 551 8.05 -11.09 -33.92
CA MET A 551 8.56 -10.29 -32.81
C MET A 551 8.09 -10.81 -31.46
N VAL A 552 6.82 -11.24 -31.35
CA VAL A 552 6.26 -11.88 -30.16
C VAL A 552 7.04 -13.15 -29.82
N ASP A 553 7.26 -14.04 -30.78
CA ASP A 553 8.05 -15.25 -30.59
C ASP A 553 9.46 -14.94 -30.09
N SER A 554 10.16 -14.00 -30.73
CA SER A 554 11.51 -13.60 -30.34
C SER A 554 11.58 -13.05 -28.92
N VAL A 555 10.58 -12.27 -28.49
CA VAL A 555 10.54 -11.75 -27.11
C VAL A 555 10.22 -12.86 -26.11
N LEU A 556 9.24 -13.72 -26.39
CA LEU A 556 8.83 -14.80 -25.49
C LEU A 556 9.95 -15.82 -25.25
N GLN A 557 10.78 -16.12 -26.25
CA GLN A 557 11.95 -16.98 -26.12
C GLN A 557 13.04 -16.42 -25.17
N GLN A 558 12.97 -15.14 -24.86
CA GLN A 558 13.93 -14.43 -24.02
C GLN A 558 13.32 -14.01 -22.68
N LEU A 559 12.24 -14.64 -22.23
CA LEU A 559 11.62 -14.34 -20.94
C LEU A 559 12.29 -15.09 -19.77
N PRO A 560 12.13 -14.59 -18.54
CA PRO A 560 12.72 -15.20 -17.36
C PRO A 560 11.93 -16.43 -16.89
N GLN A 561 12.33 -17.00 -15.75
CA GLN A 561 11.66 -18.14 -15.13
C GLN A 561 10.23 -17.83 -14.67
N ILE A 562 9.95 -16.57 -14.32
CA ILE A 562 8.65 -16.12 -13.83
C ILE A 562 8.10 -15.02 -14.74
N LEU A 563 7.03 -15.34 -15.46
CA LEU A 563 6.24 -14.36 -16.20
C LEU A 563 4.84 -14.31 -15.62
N ILE A 564 4.38 -13.10 -15.28
CA ILE A 564 3.01 -12.86 -14.82
C ILE A 564 2.37 -11.88 -15.80
N LYS A 565 1.26 -12.28 -16.43
CA LYS A 565 0.44 -11.40 -17.25
C LYS A 565 -0.82 -11.04 -16.49
N THR A 566 -1.04 -9.75 -16.26
CA THR A 566 -2.08 -9.24 -15.35
C THR A 566 -3.05 -8.36 -16.11
N SER A 567 -4.25 -8.90 -16.36
CA SER A 567 -5.35 -8.11 -16.91
C SER A 567 -6.00 -7.31 -15.80
N VAL A 568 -5.98 -5.99 -15.91
CA VAL A 568 -6.53 -5.05 -14.94
C VAL A 568 -7.85 -4.47 -15.44
N PHE A 569 -8.87 -4.56 -14.59
CA PHE A 569 -10.18 -3.96 -14.81
C PHE A 569 -10.34 -2.76 -13.88
N PHE A 570 -10.35 -1.57 -14.44
CA PHE A 570 -10.51 -0.31 -13.73
C PHE A 570 -11.98 0.06 -13.60
N PRO A 571 -12.46 0.30 -12.37
CA PRO A 571 -13.81 0.75 -12.14
C PRO A 571 -13.93 2.26 -12.23
N ASN A 572 -15.13 2.74 -12.56
CA ASN A 572 -15.51 4.15 -12.42
C ASN A 572 -14.48 5.14 -13.03
N MET A 573 -13.82 4.77 -14.13
CA MET A 573 -12.83 5.63 -14.80
C MET A 573 -13.42 7.03 -15.06
N LYS A 574 -12.68 8.08 -14.68
CA LYS A 574 -13.13 9.47 -14.75
C LYS A 574 -13.64 9.78 -16.17
N THR A 575 -14.82 10.40 -16.26
CA THR A 575 -15.42 10.81 -17.53
C THR A 575 -14.83 12.15 -17.98
N ASN A 576 -13.58 12.15 -18.43
CA ASN A 576 -12.90 13.31 -19.01
C ASN A 576 -12.68 13.13 -20.53
N LEU A 577 -12.08 14.14 -21.19
CA LEU A 577 -11.65 14.10 -22.60
C LEU A 577 -10.83 12.83 -22.92
N ASP A 578 -10.09 12.29 -21.95
CA ASP A 578 -9.30 11.05 -22.09
C ASP A 578 -10.15 9.81 -22.40
N LYS A 579 -11.42 9.79 -21.98
CA LYS A 579 -12.37 8.73 -22.34
C LYS A 579 -12.83 8.84 -23.80
N MET A 580 -12.87 10.05 -24.36
CA MET A 580 -13.19 10.29 -25.78
C MET A 580 -12.03 9.91 -26.70
N ILE A 581 -10.79 9.99 -26.21
CA ILE A 581 -9.56 9.65 -26.96
C ILE A 581 -9.13 8.19 -26.69
N GLY A 582 -9.77 7.52 -25.73
CA GLY A 582 -9.51 6.10 -25.44
C GLY A 582 -8.25 5.82 -24.62
N ARG A 583 -7.63 6.85 -24.05
CA ARG A 583 -6.44 6.79 -23.19
C ARG A 583 -6.79 6.69 -21.70
N ALA A 584 -8.06 6.72 -21.32
CA ALA A 584 -8.49 6.69 -19.92
C ALA A 584 -7.80 5.56 -19.13
N ALA A 585 -8.02 4.29 -19.50
CA ALA A 585 -7.39 3.17 -18.79
C ALA A 585 -5.85 3.15 -18.89
N HIS A 586 -5.29 3.74 -19.95
CA HIS A 586 -3.84 3.87 -20.11
C HIS A 586 -3.23 4.78 -19.03
N ILE A 587 -3.95 5.84 -18.62
CA ILE A 587 -3.53 6.76 -17.55
C ILE A 587 -3.82 6.18 -16.17
N GLU A 588 -4.87 5.37 -16.02
CA GLU A 588 -5.22 4.78 -14.72
C GLU A 588 -4.07 3.94 -14.11
N PHE A 589 -3.18 3.36 -14.93
CA PHE A 589 -1.97 2.68 -14.43
C PHE A 589 -1.03 3.58 -13.58
N ILE A 590 -1.11 4.89 -13.72
CA ILE A 590 -0.22 5.86 -13.09
C ILE A 590 -0.95 6.93 -12.25
N ASP A 591 -2.22 7.22 -12.53
CA ASP A 591 -3.04 8.20 -11.78
C ASP A 591 -3.96 7.54 -10.74
N ASN A 592 -4.31 6.25 -10.91
CA ASN A 592 -5.25 5.59 -10.00
C ASN A 592 -4.54 5.07 -8.74
N SER A 593 -4.69 5.82 -7.65
CA SER A 593 -4.13 5.44 -6.34
C SER A 593 -4.64 4.08 -5.83
N TYR A 594 -5.87 3.67 -6.16
CA TYR A 594 -6.39 2.34 -5.80
C TYR A 594 -5.66 1.23 -6.54
N PHE A 595 -5.40 1.40 -7.82
CA PHE A 595 -4.60 0.45 -8.58
C PHE A 595 -3.18 0.33 -8.02
N ILE A 596 -2.49 1.46 -7.89
CA ILE A 596 -1.08 1.49 -7.49
C ILE A 596 -0.89 0.84 -6.13
N ARG A 597 -1.74 1.21 -5.16
CA ARG A 597 -1.67 0.67 -3.81
C ARG A 597 -1.99 -0.82 -3.77
N LEU A 598 -3.09 -1.24 -4.39
CA LEU A 598 -3.49 -2.65 -4.48
C LEU A 598 -2.39 -3.50 -5.14
N PHE A 599 -1.81 -2.98 -6.23
CA PHE A 599 -0.74 -3.63 -6.98
C PHE A 599 0.52 -3.81 -6.13
N ILE A 600 0.99 -2.76 -5.45
CA ILE A 600 2.18 -2.85 -4.58
C ILE A 600 1.93 -3.83 -3.41
N ASP A 601 0.75 -3.77 -2.78
CA ASP A 601 0.42 -4.66 -1.66
C ASP A 601 0.33 -6.13 -2.11
N TYR A 602 -0.18 -6.40 -3.32
CA TYR A 602 -0.26 -7.76 -3.88
C TYR A 602 1.11 -8.28 -4.36
N TYR A 603 1.87 -7.46 -5.10
CA TYR A 603 3.17 -7.82 -5.65
C TYR A 603 4.36 -7.56 -4.72
N TYR A 604 4.10 -7.31 -3.44
CA TYR A 604 5.11 -6.90 -2.46
C TYR A 604 6.38 -7.76 -2.49
N GLU A 605 6.25 -9.08 -2.57
CA GLU A 605 7.41 -10.01 -2.57
C GLU A 605 8.29 -9.86 -3.83
N TYR A 606 7.73 -9.45 -4.96
CA TYR A 606 8.51 -9.23 -6.19
C TYR A 606 9.30 -7.91 -6.15
N LEU A 607 9.03 -7.07 -5.15
CA LEU A 607 9.64 -5.76 -4.94
C LEU A 607 10.47 -5.69 -3.64
N LEU A 608 10.46 -6.75 -2.82
CA LEU A 608 11.44 -6.99 -1.76
C LEU A 608 12.82 -7.20 -2.38
#